data_AF-X1GHT8-F1
#
_entry.id   AF-X1GHT8-F1
#
_cell.length_a   1.000
_cell.length_b   1.000
_cell.length_c   1.000
_cell.angle_alpha   90.00
_cell.angle_beta   90.00
_cell.angle_gamma   90.00
#
_symmetry.space_group_name_H-M   'P 1'
#
loop_
_entity.id
_entity.type
_entity.pdbx_description
1 polymer ?
#
loop_
_entity_poly.entity_id
_entity_poly.type
_entity_poly.pdbx_seq_one_letter_code
_entity_poly.pdbx_strand_id
1 'polypeptide(L)'
;PVLLSDNGSGYLSGPFNEYLDLMQIRHLFAAAFHPQTIGKFERLNCTAKAKLGLVIYTSPEELEEAVACFYHWYNHQRYHEALGNLRPVDVYQGRTEQVISRRKEVQRRTVQARRRHNLALVRTTR
;
A
#
# COMPACT_ATOMS: atom_id res chain seq x y z
N PRO A 1 12.93 17.20 5.01
CA PRO A 1 12.02 16.25 4.30
C PRO A 1 12.15 16.45 2.79
N VAL A 2 11.78 15.48 1.97
CA VAL A 2 11.86 15.60 0.50
C VAL A 2 10.50 15.27 -0.10
N LEU A 3 9.99 16.13 -0.98
CA LEU A 3 8.81 15.88 -1.79
C LEU A 3 9.24 15.56 -3.22
N LEU A 4 8.66 14.52 -3.81
CA LEU A 4 8.87 14.14 -5.21
C LEU A 4 7.54 14.29 -5.95
N SER A 5 7.49 15.14 -6.98
CA SER A 5 6.28 15.36 -7.79
C SER A 5 6.55 15.19 -9.29
N ASP A 6 5.47 15.21 -10.07
CA ASP A 6 5.54 15.45 -11.50
C ASP A 6 5.69 16.95 -11.81
N ASN A 7 5.77 17.27 -13.11
CA ASN A 7 5.86 18.63 -13.62
C ASN A 7 4.47 19.24 -13.86
N GLY A 8 3.44 18.80 -13.13
CA GLY A 8 2.11 19.40 -13.20
C GLY A 8 2.15 20.87 -12.79
N SER A 9 1.32 21.70 -13.44
CA SER A 9 1.30 23.15 -13.21
C SER A 9 1.07 23.55 -11.75
N GLY A 10 0.32 22.74 -10.99
CA GLY A 10 0.14 22.93 -9.55
C GLY A 10 1.44 22.82 -8.75
N TYR A 11 2.28 21.83 -9.07
CA TYR A 11 3.57 21.61 -8.37
C TYR A 11 4.65 22.59 -8.82
N LEU A 12 4.55 23.12 -10.04
CA LEU A 12 5.44 24.17 -10.55
C LEU A 12 5.08 25.58 -10.03
N SER A 13 3.95 25.74 -9.34
CA SER A 13 3.47 27.06 -8.91
C SER A 13 4.42 27.71 -7.90
N GLY A 14 4.65 29.02 -8.07
CA GLY A 14 5.47 29.83 -7.14
C GLY A 14 5.00 29.73 -5.69
N PRO A 15 3.71 29.97 -5.38
CA PRO A 15 3.20 29.90 -4.01
C PRO A 15 3.41 28.55 -3.33
N PHE A 16 3.30 27.45 -4.09
CA PHE A 16 3.55 26.12 -3.54
C PHE A 16 5.03 25.90 -3.20
N ASN A 17 5.94 26.32 -4.08
CA ASN A 17 7.37 26.19 -3.82
C ASN A 17 7.83 27.11 -2.67
N GLU A 18 7.30 28.34 -2.58
CA GLU A 18 7.54 29.23 -1.44
C GLU A 18 7.10 28.60 -0.11
N TYR A 19 5.94 27.94 -0.09
CA TYR A 19 5.48 27.19 1.08
C TYR A 19 6.43 26.04 1.44
N LEU A 20 6.90 25.27 0.46
CA LEU A 20 7.83 24.17 0.71
C LEU A 20 9.18 24.67 1.24
N ASP A 21 9.67 25.79 0.73
CA ASP A 21 10.90 26.43 1.21
C ASP A 21 10.77 26.90 2.65
N LEU A 22 9.64 27.54 3.00
CA LEU A 22 9.32 27.93 4.39
C LEU A 22 9.27 26.71 5.33
N MET A 23 8.76 25.58 4.85
CA MET A 23 8.70 24.32 5.60
C MET A 23 10.00 23.51 5.56
N GLN A 24 11.05 24.03 4.91
CA GLN A 24 12.34 23.33 4.71
C GLN A 24 12.16 21.94 4.08
N ILE A 25 11.21 21.81 3.16
CA ILE A 25 10.95 20.60 2.37
C ILE A 25 11.61 20.79 1.02
N ARG A 26 12.64 19.99 0.72
CA ARG A 26 13.27 20.00 -0.59
C ARG A 26 12.29 19.41 -1.62
N HIS A 27 11.99 20.17 -2.67
CA HIS A 27 11.17 19.70 -3.77
C HIS A 27 12.04 19.10 -4.89
N LEU A 28 11.71 17.88 -5.31
CA LEU A 28 12.32 17.19 -6.44
C LEU A 28 11.27 16.93 -7.50
N PHE A 29 11.63 17.21 -8.75
CA PHE A 29 10.79 16.93 -9.90
C PHE A 29 11.25 15.65 -10.57
N ALA A 30 10.31 14.79 -10.93
CA ALA A 30 10.61 13.69 -11.81
C ALA A 30 10.99 14.21 -13.21
N ALA A 31 11.98 13.56 -13.83
CA ALA A 31 12.31 13.84 -15.21
C ALA A 31 11.08 13.65 -16.11
N ALA A 32 10.96 14.51 -17.12
CA ALA A 32 9.89 14.39 -18.11
C ALA A 32 9.94 13.00 -18.76
N PHE A 33 8.77 12.40 -18.97
CA PHE A 33 8.62 11.07 -19.57
C PHE A 33 9.35 9.94 -18.82
N HIS A 34 9.54 10.08 -17.49
CA HIS A 34 10.16 9.05 -16.65
C HIS A 34 9.14 8.40 -15.68
N PRO A 35 8.19 7.58 -16.19
CA PRO A 35 7.08 7.04 -15.41
C PRO A 35 7.53 6.14 -14.25
N GLN A 36 8.74 5.58 -14.32
CA GLN A 36 9.29 4.74 -13.25
C GLN A 36 9.46 5.49 -11.92
N THR A 37 9.71 6.79 -11.98
CA THR A 37 9.98 7.62 -10.79
C THR A 37 8.72 7.87 -9.97
N ILE A 38 7.58 8.07 -10.64
CA ILE A 38 6.29 8.38 -10.02
C ILE A 38 5.34 7.16 -10.06
N GLY A 39 5.76 6.05 -10.67
CA GLY A 39 4.91 4.89 -10.93
C GLY A 39 4.23 4.30 -9.70
N LYS A 40 4.80 4.46 -8.49
CA LYS A 40 4.13 4.07 -7.23
C LYS A 40 2.87 4.91 -6.98
N PHE A 41 2.95 6.22 -7.19
CA PHE A 41 1.83 7.14 -7.04
C PHE A 41 0.81 6.94 -8.17
N GLU A 42 1.27 6.74 -9.41
CA GLU A 42 0.39 6.39 -10.53
C GLU A 42 -0.38 5.09 -10.27
N ARG A 43 0.30 4.07 -9.73
CA ARG A 43 -0.32 2.78 -9.37
C ARG A 43 -1.35 2.93 -8.25
N LEU A 44 -1.06 3.76 -7.25
CA LEU A 44 -2.02 4.14 -6.20
C LEU A 44 -3.27 4.77 -6.84
N ASN A 45 -3.09 5.80 -7.67
CA ASN A 45 -4.19 6.51 -8.32
C ASN A 45 -5.03 5.61 -9.24
N CYS A 46 -4.38 4.73 -10.00
CA CYS A 46 -5.05 3.73 -10.81
C CYS A 46 -5.92 2.80 -9.94
N THR A 47 -5.38 2.33 -8.81
CA THR A 47 -6.12 1.47 -7.87
C THR A 47 -7.29 2.21 -7.22
N ALA A 48 -7.10 3.48 -6.86
CA ALA A 48 -8.14 4.34 -6.30
C ALA A 48 -9.29 4.53 -7.28
N LYS A 49 -9.00 4.95 -8.50
CA LYS A 49 -9.99 5.12 -9.57
C LYS A 49 -10.77 3.84 -9.85
N ALA A 50 -10.09 2.69 -9.91
CA ALA A 50 -10.72 1.40 -10.15
C ALA A 50 -11.66 0.95 -9.01
N LYS A 51 -11.49 1.47 -7.80
CA LYS A 51 -12.35 1.15 -6.65
C LYS A 51 -13.46 2.17 -6.42
N LEU A 52 -13.09 3.45 -6.42
CA LEU A 52 -14.02 4.54 -6.15
C LEU A 52 -14.93 4.81 -7.35
N GLY A 53 -14.42 4.66 -8.57
CA GLY A 53 -15.20 4.87 -9.80
C GLY A 53 -16.27 3.79 -10.08
N LEU A 54 -16.47 2.84 -9.17
CA LEU A 54 -17.53 1.82 -9.29
C LEU A 54 -18.89 2.32 -8.78
N VAL A 55 -18.89 3.39 -7.98
CA VAL A 55 -20.08 3.94 -7.34
C VAL A 55 -20.25 5.39 -7.78
N ILE A 56 -21.50 5.81 -7.99
CA ILE A 56 -21.85 7.21 -8.21
C ILE A 56 -22.17 7.82 -6.85
N TYR A 57 -21.37 8.79 -6.43
CA TYR A 57 -21.56 9.52 -5.18
C TYR A 57 -22.55 10.66 -5.39
N THR A 58 -23.46 10.83 -4.44
CA THR A 58 -24.55 11.81 -4.51
C THR A 58 -24.23 13.12 -3.80
N SER A 59 -23.19 13.12 -2.95
CA SER A 59 -22.65 14.32 -2.31
C SER A 59 -21.12 14.29 -2.20
N PRO A 60 -20.46 15.44 -2.02
CA PRO A 60 -19.03 15.50 -1.75
C PRO A 60 -18.62 14.73 -0.48
N GLU A 61 -19.42 14.79 0.58
CA GLU A 61 -19.16 14.14 1.87
C GLU A 61 -19.12 12.61 1.71
N GLU A 62 -20.03 12.05 0.91
CA GLU A 62 -20.06 10.62 0.59
C GLU A 62 -18.77 10.18 -0.13
N LEU A 63 -18.29 11.00 -1.07
CA LEU A 63 -17.02 10.74 -1.75
C LEU A 63 -15.82 10.85 -0.79
N GLU A 64 -15.80 11.83 0.10
CA GLU A 64 -14.75 12.00 1.11
C GLU A 64 -14.66 10.78 2.04
N GLU A 65 -15.80 10.28 2.53
CA GLU A 65 -15.88 9.06 3.34
C GLU A 65 -15.38 7.84 2.57
N ALA A 66 -15.75 7.71 1.30
CA ALA A 66 -15.31 6.60 0.47
C ALA A 66 -13.80 6.67 0.19
N VAL A 67 -13.25 7.86 -0.04
CA VAL A 67 -11.80 8.08 -0.19
C VAL A 67 -11.06 7.71 1.09
N ALA A 68 -11.56 8.12 2.26
CA ALA A 68 -10.98 7.75 3.56
C ALA A 68 -10.99 6.23 3.76
N CYS A 69 -12.11 5.57 3.45
CA CYS A 69 -12.23 4.12 3.50
C CYS A 69 -11.25 3.43 2.55
N PHE A 70 -11.07 3.96 1.34
CA PHE A 70 -10.10 3.46 0.37
C PHE A 70 -8.68 3.49 0.94
N TYR A 71 -8.24 4.62 1.50
CA TYR A 71 -6.89 4.75 2.06
C TYR A 71 -6.70 3.86 3.28
N HIS A 72 -7.71 3.74 4.14
CA HIS A 72 -7.67 2.80 5.27
C HIS A 72 -7.46 1.36 4.78
N TRP A 73 -8.28 0.92 3.82
CA TRP A 73 -8.14 -0.41 3.22
C TRP A 73 -6.76 -0.61 2.56
N TYR A 74 -6.31 0.35 1.76
CA TYR A 74 -5.06 0.27 1.01
C TYR A 74 -3.84 0.12 1.93
N ASN A 75 -3.84 0.84 3.07
CA ASN A 75 -2.72 0.88 4.01
C ASN A 75 -2.77 -0.21 5.09
N HIS A 76 -3.96 -0.61 5.54
CA HIS A 76 -4.13 -1.48 6.72
C HIS A 76 -4.64 -2.89 6.42
N GLN A 77 -5.16 -3.14 5.21
CA GLN A 77 -5.82 -4.41 4.88
C GLN A 77 -5.25 -5.05 3.62
N ARG A 78 -4.95 -4.25 2.59
CA ARG A 78 -4.40 -4.75 1.32
C ARG A 78 -2.96 -5.24 1.49
N TYR A 79 -2.72 -6.47 1.03
CA TYR A 79 -1.37 -6.98 0.83
C TYR A 79 -0.82 -6.55 -0.53
N HIS A 80 0.46 -6.18 -0.56
CA HIS A 80 1.13 -5.72 -1.78
C HIS A 80 2.28 -6.64 -2.12
N GLU A 81 2.23 -7.23 -3.32
CA GLU A 81 3.27 -8.15 -3.80
C GLU A 81 4.65 -7.51 -3.85
N ALA A 82 4.73 -6.25 -4.30
CA ALA A 82 5.96 -5.46 -4.32
C ALA A 82 6.57 -5.23 -2.92
N LEU A 83 5.80 -5.44 -1.85
CA LEU A 83 6.24 -5.36 -0.46
C LEU A 83 6.41 -6.75 0.18
N GLY A 84 6.52 -7.83 -0.61
CA GLY A 84 6.60 -9.19 -0.09
C GLY A 84 5.28 -9.65 0.56
N ASN A 85 4.15 -9.22 0.01
CA ASN A 85 2.81 -9.44 0.56
C ASN A 85 2.66 -8.87 1.98
N LEU A 86 3.30 -7.75 2.26
CA LEU A 86 3.09 -6.97 3.48
C LEU A 86 2.07 -5.86 3.24
N ARG A 87 1.53 -5.33 4.33
CA ARG A 87 0.69 -4.14 4.31
C ARG A 87 1.58 -2.90 4.40
N PRO A 88 1.24 -1.78 3.75
CA PRO A 88 2.08 -0.57 3.77
C PRO A 88 2.36 -0.09 5.20
N VAL A 89 1.37 -0.17 6.10
CA VAL A 89 1.54 0.22 7.50
C VAL A 89 2.59 -0.62 8.24
N ASP A 90 2.73 -1.91 7.92
CA ASP A 90 3.71 -2.78 8.57
C ASP A 90 5.14 -2.42 8.13
N VAL A 91 5.31 -2.07 6.86
CA VAL A 91 6.58 -1.61 6.31
C VAL A 91 6.94 -0.25 6.90
N TYR A 92 6.00 0.69 6.90
CA TYR A 92 6.18 2.04 7.44
C TYR A 92 6.59 2.03 8.91
N GLN A 93 6.00 1.13 9.71
CA GLN A 93 6.31 0.99 11.13
C GLN A 93 7.50 0.05 11.42
N GLY A 94 8.22 -0.44 10.39
CA GLY A 94 9.37 -1.32 10.58
C GLY A 94 9.04 -2.72 11.12
N ARG A 95 7.79 -3.18 11.02
CA ARG A 95 7.31 -4.48 11.54
C ARG A 95 7.52 -5.65 10.58
N THR A 96 8.23 -5.43 9.48
CA THR A 96 8.50 -6.39 8.41
C THR A 96 8.99 -7.74 8.93
N GLU A 97 10.07 -7.74 9.72
CA GLU A 97 10.69 -8.98 10.19
C GLU A 97 9.79 -9.76 11.14
N GLN A 98 9.06 -9.06 12.00
CA GLN A 98 8.13 -9.65 12.96
C GLN A 98 6.99 -10.37 12.22
N VAL A 99 6.39 -9.72 11.21
CA VAL A 99 5.32 -10.28 10.41
C VAL A 99 5.79 -11.51 9.63
N ILE A 100 6.97 -11.43 8.99
CA ILE A 100 7.54 -12.55 8.23
C ILE A 100 7.86 -13.73 9.14
N SER A 101 8.46 -13.48 10.30
CA SER A 101 8.82 -14.52 11.28
C SER A 101 7.58 -15.24 11.79
N ARG A 102 6.53 -14.48 12.14
CA ARG A 102 5.24 -15.03 12.56
C ARG A 102 4.60 -15.90 11.47
N ARG A 103 4.65 -15.48 10.20
CA ARG A 103 4.12 -16.27 9.07
C ARG A 103 4.86 -17.60 8.92
N LYS A 104 6.19 -17.59 8.99
CA LYS A 104 7.02 -18.82 8.93
C LYS A 104 6.65 -19.78 10.06
N GLU A 105 6.45 -19.26 11.27
CA GLU A 105 6.03 -20.06 12.42
C GLU A 105 4.66 -20.72 12.19
N VAL A 106 3.64 -19.94 11.78
CA VAL A 106 2.28 -20.44 11.50
C VAL A 106 2.30 -21.48 10.38
N GLN A 107 3.10 -21.26 9.33
CA GLN A 107 3.25 -22.20 8.23
C GLN A 107 3.82 -23.54 8.72
N ARG A 108 4.91 -23.53 9.50
CA ARG A 108 5.50 -24.76 10.08
C ARG A 108 4.49 -25.52 10.94
N ARG A 109 3.79 -24.81 11.83
CA ARG A 109 2.75 -25.40 12.70
C ARG A 109 1.65 -26.06 11.88
N THR A 110 1.15 -25.36 10.85
CA THR A 110 0.11 -25.88 9.95
C THR A 110 0.56 -27.13 9.22
N VAL A 111 1.78 -27.14 8.66
CA VAL A 111 2.33 -28.31 7.95
C VAL A 111 2.48 -29.52 8.88
N GLN A 112 2.99 -29.32 10.10
CA GLN A 112 3.12 -30.40 11.08
C GLN A 112 1.76 -30.95 11.54
N ALA A 113 0.77 -30.08 11.74
CA ALA A 113 -0.59 -30.50 12.09
C ALA A 113 -1.21 -31.35 10.97
N ARG A 114 -1.11 -30.90 9.71
CA ARG A 114 -1.57 -31.65 8.54
C ARG A 114 -0.89 -33.01 8.42
N ARG A 115 0.43 -33.07 8.60
CA ARG A 115 1.18 -34.34 8.56
C ARG A 115 0.69 -35.33 9.62
N ARG A 116 0.48 -34.87 10.87
CA ARG A 116 -0.03 -35.72 11.96
C ARG A 116 -1.43 -36.25 11.66
N HIS A 117 -2.32 -35.37 11.19
CA HIS A 117 -3.68 -35.75 10.80
C HIS A 117 -3.69 -36.83 9.70
N ASN A 118 -2.92 -36.62 8.62
CA ASN A 118 -2.86 -37.58 7.52
C ASN A 118 -2.27 -38.94 7.95
N LEU A 119 -1.24 -38.93 8.80
CA LEU A 119 -0.68 -40.16 9.35
C LEU A 119 -1.68 -40.92 10.24
N ALA A 120 -2.50 -40.20 11.00
CA ALA A 120 -3.56 -40.81 11.79
C ALA A 120 -4.63 -41.45 10.90
N LEU A 121 -5.08 -40.74 9.85
CA LEU A 121 -6.04 -41.28 8.87
C LEU A 121 -5.54 -42.59 8.24
N VAL A 122 -4.31 -42.61 7.72
CA VAL A 122 -3.71 -43.80 7.09
C VAL A 122 -3.64 -44.99 8.06
N ARG A 123 -3.43 -44.74 9.36
CA ARG A 123 -3.39 -45.79 10.38
C ARG A 123 -4.78 -46.33 10.72
N THR A 124 -5.82 -45.52 10.64
CA THR A 124 -7.20 -45.93 10.92
C THR A 124 -7.87 -46.64 9.73
N THR A 125 -7.40 -46.40 8.51
CA THR A 125 -7.92 -47.07 7.29
C THR A 125 -7.24 -48.42 6.99
N ARG A 126 -6.34 -48.88 7.87
CA ARG A 126 -5.65 -50.18 7.79
C ARG A 126 -6.18 -51.12 8.85
#